data_AF-A0A2S8PTF5-F1
#
_entry.id   AF-A0A2S8PTF5-F1
#
_cell.length_a   1.000
_cell.length_b   1.000
_cell.length_c   1.000
_cell.angle_alpha   90.00
_cell.angle_beta   90.00
_cell.angle_gamma   90.00
#
_symmetry.space_group_name_H-M   'P 1'
#
loop_
_entity.id
_entity.type
_entity.pdbx_description
1 polymer ?
#
loop_
_entity_poly.entity_id
_entity_poly.type
_entity_poly.pdbx_seq_one_letter_code
_entity_poly.pdbx_strand_id
1 'polypeptide(L)'
;MSTLTVKTHSSVTEAPTMTSLEMVDYINAERKAKAEAEGLSFPCKKYKRLQHKDFLKKVPKVLGEEHSAKFSAQYKDSTGRELPCYRFPKRESCLMAMSYSYELQAQVFDHMTELE
;
A
#
# COMPACT_ATOMS: atom_id res chain seq x y z
N MET A 1 -8.33 20.49 26.44
CA MET A 1 -8.34 20.36 24.97
C MET A 1 -6.92 20.57 24.48
N SER A 2 -6.08 19.53 24.54
CA SER A 2 -4.64 19.65 24.26
C SER A 2 -4.38 19.40 22.79
N THR A 3 -4.01 20.46 22.08
CA THR A 3 -3.64 20.52 20.67
C THR A 3 -2.40 19.68 20.41
N LEU A 4 -2.52 18.65 19.56
CA LEU A 4 -1.40 17.86 19.06
C LEU A 4 -0.67 18.68 17.99
N THR A 5 0.50 19.20 18.33
CA THR A 5 1.40 19.88 17.40
C THR A 5 2.23 18.81 16.66
N VAL A 6 1.87 18.54 15.41
CA VAL A 6 2.73 17.77 14.50
C VAL A 6 3.91 18.69 14.16
N LYS A 7 5.10 18.35 14.63
CA LYS A 7 6.33 19.01 14.18
C LYS A 7 6.63 18.53 12.76
N THR A 8 6.14 19.29 11.79
CA THR A 8 6.52 19.18 10.39
C THR A 8 7.99 19.57 10.25
N HIS A 9 8.83 18.62 9.86
CA HIS A 9 10.16 18.93 9.33
C HIS A 9 10.23 18.49 7.87
N SER A 10 10.66 19.45 7.06
CA SER A 10 11.20 19.33 5.70
C SER A 10 10.23 19.63 4.56
N SER A 11 10.29 20.87 4.10
CA SER A 11 9.85 21.31 2.78
C SER A 11 10.74 20.69 1.70
N VAL A 12 10.29 19.58 1.13
CA VAL A 12 10.69 19.10 -0.20
C VAL A 12 9.36 18.85 -0.90
N THR A 13 9.19 19.23 -2.17
CA THR A 13 8.17 18.64 -3.03
C THR A 13 8.50 17.15 -3.15
N GLU A 14 8.15 16.38 -2.13
CA GLU A 14 8.36 14.94 -2.12
C GLU A 14 7.41 14.35 -3.15
N ALA A 15 7.97 13.67 -4.15
CA ALA A 15 7.18 12.94 -5.12
C ALA A 15 6.13 12.08 -4.39
N PRO A 16 4.91 11.96 -4.90
CA PRO A 16 3.86 11.18 -4.26
C PRO A 16 4.36 9.78 -3.92
N THR A 17 4.10 9.35 -2.69
CA THR A 17 4.42 8.01 -2.22
C THR A 17 3.16 7.33 -1.71
N MET A 18 3.15 6.00 -1.83
CA MET A 18 2.07 5.16 -1.32
C MET A 18 2.64 4.16 -0.33
N THR A 19 2.01 4.07 0.84
CA THR A 19 2.42 3.15 1.89
C THR A 19 2.00 1.72 1.58
N SER A 20 2.71 0.76 2.16
CA SER A 20 2.29 -0.65 2.12
C SER A 20 0.91 -0.92 2.75
N LEU A 21 0.43 -0.04 3.64
CA LEU A 21 -0.90 -0.16 4.24
C LEU A 21 -1.97 0.25 3.22
N GLU A 22 -1.79 1.43 2.60
CA GLU A 22 -2.67 1.91 1.53
C GLU A 22 -2.73 0.90 0.38
N MET A 23 -1.59 0.36 -0.06
CA MET A 23 -1.57 -0.68 -1.09
C MET A 23 -2.43 -1.89 -0.71
N VAL A 24 -2.37 -2.35 0.54
CA VAL A 24 -3.18 -3.49 1.02
C VAL A 24 -4.66 -3.15 1.02
N ASP A 25 -5.02 -1.92 1.39
CA ASP A 25 -6.41 -1.45 1.39
C ASP A 25 -6.97 -1.35 -0.03
N TYR A 26 -6.21 -0.81 -0.99
CA TYR A 26 -6.59 -0.80 -2.41
C TYR A 26 -6.78 -2.21 -2.97
N ILE A 27 -5.85 -3.13 -2.71
CA ILE A 27 -5.96 -4.52 -3.14
C ILE A 27 -7.20 -5.20 -2.53
N ASN A 28 -7.48 -4.96 -1.26
CA ASN A 28 -8.64 -5.54 -0.59
C ASN A 28 -9.96 -4.91 -1.08
N ALA A 29 -9.98 -3.62 -1.37
CA ALA A 29 -11.14 -2.92 -1.94
C ALA A 29 -11.47 -3.46 -3.34
N GLU A 30 -10.47 -3.64 -4.20
CA GLU A 30 -10.64 -4.24 -5.52
C GLU A 30 -11.16 -5.67 -5.42
N ARG A 31 -10.58 -6.50 -4.54
CA ARG A 31 -11.04 -7.88 -4.29
C ARG A 31 -12.47 -7.94 -3.77
N LYS A 32 -12.84 -6.99 -2.91
CA LYS A 32 -14.21 -6.86 -2.40
C LYS A 32 -15.17 -6.48 -3.52
N ALA A 33 -14.84 -5.48 -4.34
CA ALA A 33 -15.65 -5.06 -5.48
C ALA A 33 -15.86 -6.21 -6.48
N LYS A 34 -14.80 -6.99 -6.77
CA LYS A 34 -14.89 -8.19 -7.64
C LYS A 34 -15.76 -9.29 -7.02
N ALA A 35 -15.67 -9.52 -5.71
CA ALA A 35 -16.55 -10.47 -5.04
C ALA A 35 -18.02 -10.04 -5.14
N GLU A 36 -18.31 -8.77 -4.83
CA GLU A 36 -19.67 -8.21 -4.86
C GLU A 36 -20.26 -8.21 -6.27
N ALA A 37 -19.46 -7.89 -7.29
CA ALA A 37 -19.87 -7.98 -8.69
C ALA A 37 -20.26 -9.40 -9.14
N GLU A 38 -19.65 -10.42 -8.52
CA GLU A 38 -19.99 -11.82 -8.74
C GLU A 38 -21.10 -12.34 -7.79
N GLY A 39 -21.70 -11.47 -6.97
CA GLY A 39 -22.71 -11.84 -5.98
C GLY A 39 -22.16 -12.64 -4.79
N LEU A 40 -20.84 -12.60 -4.56
CA LEU A 40 -20.15 -13.27 -3.47
C LEU A 40 -19.91 -12.30 -2.31
N SER A 41 -19.88 -12.83 -1.08
CA SER A 41 -19.43 -12.06 0.09
C SER A 41 -17.89 -11.98 0.14
N PHE A 42 -17.35 -10.89 0.69
CA PHE A 42 -15.93 -10.76 0.96
C PHE A 42 -15.65 -10.80 2.46
N PRO A 43 -14.65 -11.58 2.93
CA PRO A 43 -13.75 -12.46 2.17
C PRO A 43 -14.35 -13.83 1.83
N CYS A 44 -13.99 -14.40 0.68
CA CYS A 44 -14.40 -15.75 0.26
C CYS A 44 -13.23 -16.58 -0.28
N LYS A 45 -13.49 -17.83 -0.69
CA LYS A 45 -12.47 -18.76 -1.21
C LYS A 45 -11.75 -18.20 -2.44
N LYS A 46 -12.48 -17.48 -3.31
CA LYS A 46 -11.96 -16.85 -4.53
C LYS A 46 -11.23 -15.54 -4.22
N TYR A 47 -11.81 -14.69 -3.37
CA TYR A 47 -11.27 -13.38 -2.99
C TYR A 47 -10.91 -13.35 -1.50
N LYS A 48 -9.69 -13.79 -1.19
CA LYS A 48 -9.17 -13.78 0.18
C LYS A 48 -8.74 -12.37 0.59
N ARG A 49 -8.98 -12.01 1.85
CA ARG A 49 -8.43 -10.78 2.45
C ARG A 49 -6.90 -10.89 2.52
N LEU A 50 -6.21 -9.94 1.91
CA LEU A 50 -4.78 -9.76 2.04
C LEU A 50 -4.47 -9.13 3.39
N GLN A 51 -3.54 -9.74 4.13
CA GLN A 51 -3.02 -9.19 5.38
C GLN A 51 -1.74 -8.40 5.10
N HIS A 52 -1.51 -7.34 5.86
CA HIS A 52 -0.30 -6.51 5.72
C HIS A 52 0.99 -7.32 5.84
N LYS A 53 1.08 -8.24 6.81
CA LYS A 53 2.23 -9.15 6.96
C LYS A 53 2.54 -9.99 5.70
N ASP A 54 1.52 -10.38 4.95
CA ASP A 54 1.72 -11.21 3.74
C ASP A 54 2.15 -10.34 2.57
N PHE A 55 1.67 -9.10 2.51
CA PHE A 55 2.17 -8.09 1.58
C PHE A 55 3.65 -7.79 1.84
N LEU A 56 4.05 -7.54 3.10
CA LEU A 56 5.45 -7.28 3.47
C LEU A 56 6.39 -8.41 3.02
N LYS A 57 5.97 -9.67 3.16
CA LYS A 57 6.74 -10.84 2.68
C LYS A 57 6.85 -10.92 1.15
N LYS A 58 5.92 -10.32 0.43
CA LYS A 58 5.91 -10.32 -1.05
C LYS A 58 6.77 -9.22 -1.63
N VAL A 59 6.89 -8.08 -0.96
CA VAL A 59 7.70 -6.93 -1.40
C VAL A 59 9.12 -7.31 -1.84
N PRO A 60 9.95 -7.99 -1.03
CA PRO A 60 11.31 -8.38 -1.43
C PRO A 60 11.32 -9.40 -2.58
N LYS A 61 10.26 -10.20 -2.74
CA LYS A 61 10.14 -11.16 -3.86
C LYS A 61 9.84 -10.50 -5.19
N VAL A 62 9.12 -9.37 -5.18
CA VAL A 62 8.71 -8.62 -6.37
C VAL A 62 9.76 -7.58 -6.76
N LEU A 63 10.29 -6.85 -5.78
CA LEU A 63 11.23 -5.75 -6.01
C LEU A 63 12.69 -6.18 -5.88
N GLY A 64 12.98 -7.34 -5.28
CA GLY A 64 14.32 -7.75 -4.87
C GLY A 64 14.67 -7.28 -3.45
N GLU A 65 15.42 -8.09 -2.71
CA GLU A 65 15.74 -7.83 -1.30
C GLU A 65 16.47 -6.48 -1.12
N GLU A 66 17.57 -6.27 -1.84
CA GLU A 66 18.38 -5.04 -1.75
C GLU A 66 17.62 -3.78 -2.18
N HIS A 67 16.84 -3.89 -3.26
CA HIS A 67 16.09 -2.76 -3.79
C HIS A 67 14.94 -2.39 -2.86
N SER A 68 14.22 -3.38 -2.32
CA SER A 68 13.10 -3.14 -1.40
C SER A 68 13.52 -2.45 -0.11
N ALA A 69 14.74 -2.73 0.40
CA ALA A 69 15.25 -2.14 1.63
C ALA A 69 15.30 -0.60 1.57
N LYS A 70 15.50 -0.03 0.38
CA LYS A 70 15.53 1.44 0.15
C LYS A 70 14.22 2.13 0.48
N PHE A 71 13.12 1.39 0.42
CA PHE A 71 11.76 1.91 0.65
C PHE A 71 11.21 1.50 2.02
N SER A 72 12.04 0.86 2.84
CA SER A 72 11.64 0.46 4.19
C SER A 72 11.31 1.70 5.02
N ALA A 73 10.19 1.63 5.72
CA ALA A 73 9.68 2.68 6.56
C ALA A 73 9.08 2.07 7.83
N GLN A 74 8.67 2.92 8.76
CA GLN A 74 7.94 2.50 9.95
C GLN A 74 6.72 3.39 10.13
N TYR A 75 5.67 2.86 10.74
CA TYR A 75 4.51 3.63 11.16
C TYR A 75 4.22 3.38 12.63
N LYS A 76 3.64 4.37 13.29
CA LYS A 76 3.22 4.28 14.68
C LYS A 76 1.75 3.89 14.72
N ASP A 77 1.46 2.77 15.34
CA ASP A 77 0.08 2.34 15.57
C ASP A 77 -0.59 3.14 16.70
N SER A 78 -1.91 3.07 16.79
CA SER A 78 -2.74 3.59 17.88
C SER A 78 -2.25 3.20 19.28
N THR A 79 -1.59 2.05 19.41
CA THR A 79 -0.96 1.56 20.65
C THR A 79 0.40 2.20 20.95
N GLY A 80 0.89 3.07 20.07
CA GLY A 80 2.17 3.74 20.16
C GLY A 80 3.38 2.90 19.72
N ARG A 81 3.16 1.69 19.21
CA ARG A 81 4.21 0.79 18.72
C ARG A 81 4.65 1.18 17.32
N GLU A 82 5.96 1.12 17.08
CA GLU A 82 6.54 1.25 15.74
C GLU A 82 6.49 -0.10 15.03
N LEU A 83 5.81 -0.14 13.88
CA LEU A 83 5.64 -1.34 13.07
C LEU A 83 6.28 -1.11 11.69
N PRO A 84 6.92 -2.16 11.13
CA PRO A 84 7.56 -2.05 9.82
C PRO A 84 6.52 -1.86 8.72
N CYS A 85 6.83 -0.99 7.77
CA CYS A 85 6.07 -0.77 6.55
C CYS A 85 7.01 -0.43 5.39
N TYR A 86 6.44 -0.11 4.24
CA TYR A 86 7.17 0.47 3.13
C TYR A 86 6.48 1.76 2.66
N ARG A 87 7.26 2.67 2.08
CA ARG A 87 6.79 3.84 1.33
C ARG A 87 7.33 3.76 -0.09
N PHE A 88 6.45 3.50 -1.05
CA PHE A 88 6.82 3.28 -2.45
C PHE A 88 6.61 4.54 -3.27
N PRO A 89 7.57 4.92 -4.13
CA PRO A 89 7.30 5.84 -5.23
C PRO A 89 6.32 5.22 -6.23
N LYS A 90 5.80 6.05 -7.13
CA LYS A 90 4.88 5.67 -8.21
C LYS A 90 5.29 4.41 -8.98
N ARG A 91 6.57 4.26 -9.33
CA ARG A 91 7.06 3.10 -10.08
C ARG A 91 6.94 1.81 -9.28
N GLU A 92 7.40 1.81 -8.03
CA GLU A 92 7.41 0.62 -7.18
C GLU A 92 6.00 0.27 -6.68
N SER A 93 5.12 1.26 -6.44
CA SER A 93 3.71 1.00 -6.14
C SER A 93 3.01 0.33 -7.33
N CYS A 94 3.28 0.80 -8.56
CA CYS A 94 2.79 0.16 -9.78
C CYS A 94 3.31 -1.27 -9.94
N LEU A 95 4.61 -1.52 -9.74
CA LEU A 95 5.18 -2.88 -9.78
C LEU A 95 4.54 -3.81 -8.75
N MET A 96 4.27 -3.29 -7.55
CA MET A 96 3.55 -4.05 -6.53
C MET A 96 2.11 -4.35 -6.96
N ALA A 97 1.40 -3.38 -7.53
CA ALA A 97 0.03 -3.54 -8.04
C ALA A 97 -0.06 -4.58 -9.18
N MET A 98 0.87 -4.53 -10.15
CA MET A 98 1.01 -5.51 -11.24
C MET A 98 1.08 -6.94 -10.74
N SER A 99 1.75 -7.17 -9.60
CA SER A 99 1.87 -8.51 -9.02
C SER A 99 0.54 -9.09 -8.53
N TYR A 100 -0.54 -8.30 -8.51
CA TYR A 100 -1.88 -8.70 -8.11
C TYR A 100 -2.89 -8.61 -9.26
N SER A 101 -2.92 -7.50 -10.02
CA SER A 101 -3.79 -7.33 -11.19
C SER A 101 -3.35 -6.17 -12.08
N TYR A 102 -3.62 -6.26 -13.39
CA TYR A 102 -3.44 -5.15 -14.33
C TYR A 102 -4.44 -4.01 -14.10
N GLU A 103 -5.67 -4.31 -13.67
CA GLU A 103 -6.67 -3.27 -13.36
C GLU A 103 -6.24 -2.43 -12.15
N LEU A 104 -5.73 -3.11 -11.11
CA LEU A 104 -5.16 -2.44 -9.95
C LEU A 104 -3.96 -1.57 -10.33
N GLN A 105 -3.12 -2.03 -11.25
CA GLN A 105 -1.99 -1.23 -11.74
C GLN A 105 -2.46 0.08 -12.35
N ALA A 106 -3.48 0.06 -13.20
CA ALA A 106 -4.03 1.27 -13.80
C ALA A 106 -4.56 2.23 -12.73
N GLN A 107 -5.35 1.72 -11.76
CA GLN A 107 -5.88 2.54 -10.67
C GLN A 107 -4.78 3.18 -9.80
N VAL A 108 -3.76 2.40 -9.43
CA VAL A 108 -2.63 2.92 -8.65
C VAL A 108 -1.83 3.93 -9.46
N PHE A 109 -1.62 3.69 -10.75
CA PHE A 109 -0.91 4.63 -11.62
C PHE A 109 -1.67 5.96 -11.77
N ASP A 110 -2.97 5.90 -12.05
CA ASP A 110 -3.81 7.08 -12.21
C ASP A 110 -3.84 7.89 -10.90
N HIS A 111 -4.07 7.22 -9.77
CA HIS A 111 -4.06 7.86 -8.45
C HIS A 111 -2.72 8.55 -8.13
N MET A 112 -1.59 7.90 -8.43
CA MET A 112 -0.27 8.48 -8.19
C MET A 112 0.08 9.59 -9.19
N THR A 113 -0.51 9.58 -10.39
CA THR A 113 -0.34 10.64 -11.40
C THR A 113 -1.14 11.89 -11.02
N GLU A 114 -2.34 11.73 -10.45
CA GLU A 114 -3.16 12.85 -10.00
C GLU A 114 -2.54 13.61 -8.81
N LEU A 115 -1.70 12.92 -8.02
CA LEU A 115 -1.01 13.49 -6.86
C LEU A 115 0.32 14.18 -7.23
N GLU A 116 0.85 13.94 -8.44
CA GLU A 116 2.11 14.52 -8.96
C GLU A 116 1.90 15.95 -9.49
#